data_AF-A0A3B0V5Z8-F1
#
_entry.id   AF-A0A3B0V5Z8-F1
#
_cell.length_a   1.000
_cell.length_b   1.000
_cell.length_c   1.000
_cell.angle_alpha   90.00
_cell.angle_beta   90.00
_cell.angle_gamma   90.00
#
_symmetry.space_group_name_H-M   'P 1'
#
loop_
_entity.id
_entity.type
_entity.pdbx_description
1 polymer ?
#
loop_
_entity_poly.entity_id
_entity_poly.type
_entity_poly.pdbx_seq_one_letter_code
_entity_poly.pdbx_strand_id
1 'polypeptide(L)'
;MSKSYSSPTFDDDDEYPEVTQSDLDQATFRVGLKPAPRKRRVTIMLDTVLIEYFRAKAGGRGYQTLINDTLRQSVKQDDLEEILRRIIREELTNAYSVT
;
A
#
# COMPACT_ATOMS: atom_id res chain seq x y z
N MET A 1 55.51 -20.05 1.08
CA MET A 1 54.17 -20.60 0.82
C MET A 1 53.17 -19.45 0.83
N SER A 2 52.75 -18.98 -0.35
CA SER A 2 51.64 -18.02 -0.48
C SER A 2 50.74 -18.56 -1.60
N LYS A 3 49.68 -19.28 -1.22
CA LYS A 3 48.64 -19.68 -2.17
C LYS A 3 47.78 -18.45 -2.42
N SER A 4 48.06 -17.75 -3.49
CA SER A 4 47.20 -16.69 -4.03
C SER A 4 45.95 -17.38 -4.59
N TYR A 5 44.83 -17.26 -3.88
CA TYR A 5 43.53 -17.63 -4.43
C TYR A 5 43.08 -16.49 -5.33
N SER A 6 43.24 -16.66 -6.65
CA SER A 6 42.41 -15.90 -7.60
C SER A 6 41.27 -16.82 -8.00
N SER A 7 40.05 -16.49 -7.59
CA SER A 7 38.86 -17.05 -8.24
C SER A 7 38.94 -16.69 -9.72
N PRO A 8 38.76 -17.64 -10.66
CA PRO A 8 38.51 -17.28 -12.03
C PRO A 8 37.26 -16.40 -12.05
N THR A 9 37.36 -15.19 -12.56
CA THR A 9 36.17 -14.49 -13.06
C THR A 9 35.61 -15.40 -14.15
N PHE A 10 34.45 -15.98 -13.88
CA PHE A 10 33.70 -16.70 -14.89
C PHE A 10 33.31 -15.67 -15.96
N ASP A 11 33.96 -15.74 -17.12
CA ASP A 11 33.66 -14.90 -18.29
C ASP A 11 32.43 -15.42 -19.07
N ASP A 12 31.66 -16.36 -18.50
CA ASP A 12 30.30 -16.70 -18.95
C ASP A 12 29.34 -15.61 -18.44
N ASP A 13 29.59 -14.38 -18.85
CA ASP A 13 28.51 -13.42 -18.97
C ASP A 13 27.52 -14.01 -20.00
N ASP A 14 26.21 -13.99 -19.71
CA ASP A 14 25.15 -14.15 -20.72
C ASP A 14 24.44 -15.52 -20.90
N GLU A 15 24.29 -16.35 -19.86
CA GLU A 15 23.22 -17.38 -19.84
C GLU A 15 22.06 -17.02 -18.87
N TYR A 16 21.78 -15.73 -18.71
CA TYR A 16 20.47 -15.32 -18.21
C TYR A 16 19.57 -14.96 -19.39
N PRO A 17 18.37 -15.58 -19.48
CA PRO A 17 17.43 -15.19 -20.51
C PRO A 17 17.11 -13.70 -20.40
N GLU A 18 16.99 -13.03 -21.54
CA GLU A 18 16.54 -11.65 -21.56
C GLU A 18 15.18 -11.53 -20.86
N VAL A 19 15.03 -10.50 -20.02
CA VAL A 19 13.78 -10.26 -19.32
C VAL A 19 12.68 -9.97 -20.34
N THR A 20 11.70 -10.86 -20.41
CA THR A 20 10.57 -10.73 -21.34
C THR A 20 9.45 -9.90 -20.72
N GLN A 21 8.55 -9.35 -21.56
CA GLN A 21 7.34 -8.68 -21.06
C GLN A 21 6.47 -9.61 -20.22
N SER A 22 6.42 -10.91 -20.55
CA SER A 22 5.71 -11.92 -19.75
C SER A 22 6.26 -12.04 -18.33
N ASP A 23 7.57 -11.92 -18.15
CA ASP A 23 8.20 -11.97 -16.82
C ASP A 23 7.79 -10.77 -15.96
N LEU A 24 7.67 -9.60 -16.59
CA LEU A 24 7.21 -8.37 -15.93
C LEU A 24 5.72 -8.42 -15.58
N ASP A 25 4.91 -9.01 -16.45
CA ASP A 25 3.47 -9.15 -16.23
C ASP A 25 3.15 -10.11 -15.08
N GLN A 26 3.99 -11.14 -14.89
CA GLN A 26 3.93 -12.06 -13.74
C GLN A 26 4.57 -11.51 -12.46
N ALA A 27 5.27 -10.37 -12.54
CA ALA A 27 6.01 -9.83 -11.41
C ALA A 27 5.09 -9.32 -10.29
N THR A 28 5.45 -9.64 -9.04
CA THR A 28 4.76 -9.11 -7.85
C THR A 28 5.24 -7.70 -7.55
N PHE A 29 4.34 -6.72 -7.61
CA PHE A 29 4.65 -5.34 -7.25
C PHE A 29 4.98 -5.22 -5.75
N ARG A 30 6.15 -4.65 -5.43
CA ARG A 30 6.64 -4.47 -4.06
C ARG A 30 7.10 -3.04 -3.82
N VAL A 31 6.85 -2.53 -2.61
CA VAL A 31 7.38 -1.25 -2.12
C VAL A 31 8.06 -1.53 -0.77
N GLY A 32 9.34 -1.20 -0.64
CA GLY A 32 10.12 -1.52 0.55
C GLY A 32 10.16 -3.04 0.84
N LEU A 33 10.34 -3.85 -0.20
CA LEU A 33 10.35 -5.33 -0.18
C LEU A 33 9.04 -6.00 0.26
N LYS A 34 7.98 -5.23 0.55
CA LYS A 34 6.66 -5.76 0.90
C LYS A 34 5.74 -5.74 -0.31
N PRO A 35 4.94 -6.80 -0.56
CA PRO A 35 3.88 -6.76 -1.56
C PRO A 35 3.00 -5.52 -1.36
N ALA A 36 2.81 -4.76 -2.43
CA ALA A 36 2.04 -3.53 -2.38
C ALA A 36 0.83 -3.63 -3.32
N PRO A 37 -0.35 -3.16 -2.90
CA PRO A 37 -1.52 -3.13 -3.77
C PRO A 37 -1.27 -2.17 -4.95
N ARG A 38 -1.58 -2.60 -6.16
CA ARG A 38 -1.51 -1.74 -7.34
C ARG A 38 -2.69 -0.77 -7.35
N LYS A 39 -2.44 0.49 -7.70
CA LYS A 39 -3.50 1.47 -7.95
C LYS A 39 -4.26 1.02 -9.21
N ARG A 40 -5.60 1.01 -9.16
CA ARG A 40 -6.46 0.76 -10.31
C ARG A 40 -7.07 2.06 -10.81
N ARG A 41 -7.14 2.24 -12.13
CA ARG A 41 -7.85 3.36 -12.74
C ARG A 41 -9.34 3.08 -12.63
N VAL A 42 -10.08 4.01 -12.06
CA VAL A 42 -11.54 3.98 -11.95
C VAL A 42 -12.08 5.31 -12.46
N THR A 43 -13.27 5.27 -13.06
CA THR A 43 -14.01 6.48 -13.43
C THR A 43 -15.03 6.74 -12.33
N ILE A 44 -14.88 7.87 -11.63
CA ILE A 44 -15.81 8.32 -10.59
C ILE A 44 -16.11 9.81 -10.84
N MET A 45 -17.32 10.23 -10.48
CA MET A 45 -17.66 11.65 -10.39
C MET A 45 -17.27 12.18 -9.01
N LEU A 46 -16.74 13.39 -8.95
CA LEU A 46 -16.41 14.08 -7.71
C LEU A 46 -16.79 15.55 -7.84
N ASP A 47 -17.32 16.14 -6.78
CA ASP A 47 -17.72 17.54 -6.78
C ASP A 47 -16.55 18.46 -7.08
N THR A 48 -16.81 19.50 -7.87
CA THR A 48 -15.80 20.49 -8.27
C THR A 48 -15.14 21.13 -7.06
N VAL A 49 -15.92 21.44 -6.02
CA VAL A 49 -15.42 22.02 -4.76
C VAL A 49 -14.39 21.11 -4.08
N LEU A 50 -14.62 19.80 -4.09
CA LEU A 50 -13.66 18.85 -3.52
C LEU A 50 -12.39 18.77 -4.36
N ILE A 51 -12.52 18.75 -5.69
CA ILE A 51 -11.36 18.75 -6.60
C ILE A 51 -10.50 20.00 -6.36
N GLU A 52 -11.11 21.17 -6.27
CA GLU A 52 -10.43 22.44 -6.00
C GLU A 52 -9.76 22.45 -4.63
N TYR A 53 -10.47 22.01 -3.58
CA TYR A 53 -9.91 21.87 -2.23
C TYR A 53 -8.64 21.02 -2.22
N PHE A 54 -8.68 19.82 -2.83
CA PHE A 54 -7.52 18.94 -2.86
C PHE A 54 -6.41 19.42 -3.80
N ARG A 55 -6.73 20.17 -4.86
CA ARG A 55 -5.73 20.84 -5.70
C ARG A 55 -5.01 21.94 -4.95
N ALA A 56 -5.72 22.77 -4.18
CA ALA A 56 -5.10 23.81 -3.37
C ALA A 56 -4.21 23.21 -2.26
N LYS A 57 -4.63 22.09 -1.67
CA LYS A 57 -3.90 21.38 -0.61
C LYS A 57 -2.69 20.58 -1.12
N ALA A 58 -2.66 20.24 -2.41
CA ALA A 58 -1.68 19.34 -3.02
C ALA A 58 -0.24 19.83 -2.88
N GLY A 59 0.03 21.14 -3.00
CA GLY A 59 1.40 21.66 -3.01
C GLY A 59 2.27 20.89 -4.03
N GLY A 60 3.19 20.04 -3.54
CA GLY A 60 4.02 19.14 -4.36
C GLY A 60 3.58 17.66 -4.41
N ARG A 61 2.56 17.24 -3.64
CA ARG A 61 1.99 15.89 -3.65
C ARG A 61 0.76 15.89 -4.54
N GLY A 62 0.65 14.97 -5.50
CA GLY A 62 -0.50 14.95 -6.42
C GLY A 62 -1.85 14.91 -5.69
N TYR A 63 -2.81 15.75 -6.09
CA TYR A 63 -4.13 15.87 -5.44
C TYR A 63 -4.88 14.53 -5.35
N GLN A 64 -4.72 13.65 -6.35
CA GLN A 64 -5.29 12.31 -6.34
C GLN A 64 -4.72 11.44 -5.20
N THR A 65 -3.45 11.64 -4.82
CA THR A 65 -2.85 10.94 -3.68
C THR A 65 -3.53 11.38 -2.38
N LEU A 66 -3.78 12.69 -2.21
CA LEU A 66 -4.48 13.19 -1.03
C LEU A 66 -5.90 12.65 -0.94
N ILE A 67 -6.65 12.63 -2.05
CA ILE A 67 -8.00 12.05 -2.09
C ILE A 67 -7.96 10.58 -1.65
N ASN A 68 -7.03 9.80 -2.21
CA ASN A 68 -6.89 8.39 -1.85
C ASN A 68 -6.52 8.20 -0.37
N ASP A 69 -5.66 9.05 0.18
CA ASP A 69 -5.26 8.98 1.59
C ASP A 69 -6.44 9.32 2.52
N THR A 70 -7.26 10.30 2.15
CA THR A 70 -8.50 10.63 2.88
C THR A 70 -9.49 9.47 2.85
N LEU A 71 -9.73 8.84 1.69
CA LEU A 71 -10.60 7.66 1.60
C LEU A 71 -10.08 6.47 2.41
N ARG A 72 -8.75 6.28 2.49
CA ARG A 72 -8.18 5.25 3.37
C ARG A 72 -8.41 5.57 4.84
N GLN A 73 -8.35 6.84 5.21
CA GLN A 73 -8.56 7.25 6.60
C GLN A 73 -10.02 7.10 7.02
N SER A 74 -10.98 7.39 6.14
CA SER A 74 -12.40 7.20 6.47
C SER A 74 -12.72 5.73 6.72
N VAL A 75 -12.25 4.80 5.87
CA VAL A 75 -12.46 3.36 6.07
C VAL A 75 -11.90 2.90 7.42
N LYS A 76 -10.70 3.37 7.79
CA LYS A 76 -10.10 3.03 9.10
C LYS A 76 -10.89 3.59 10.28
N GLN A 77 -11.54 4.74 10.12
CA GLN A 77 -12.38 5.34 11.16
C GLN A 77 -13.67 4.55 11.33
N ASP A 78 -14.30 4.12 10.24
CA ASP A 78 -15.49 3.27 10.27
C ASP A 78 -15.21 1.95 11.01
N ASP A 79 -14.09 1.28 10.69
CA ASP A 79 -13.65 0.07 11.40
C ASP A 79 -13.47 0.30 12.91
N LEU A 80 -12.85 1.44 13.28
CA LEU A 80 -12.62 1.79 14.69
C LEU A 80 -13.93 2.06 15.43
N GLU A 81 -14.87 2.77 14.80
CA GLU A 81 -16.17 3.06 15.40
C GLU A 81 -16.94 1.77 15.70
N GLU A 82 -16.96 0.82 14.77
CA GLU A 82 -17.62 -0.47 14.98
C GLU A 82 -16.99 -1.25 16.13
N ILE A 83 -15.65 -1.29 16.18
CA ILE A 83 -14.90 -1.96 17.26
C ILE A 83 -15.26 -1.34 18.61
N LEU A 84 -15.25 -0.01 18.71
CA LEU A 84 -15.60 0.70 19.95
C LEU A 84 -17.05 0.43 20.36
N ARG A 85 -17.99 0.48 19.43
CA ARG A 85 -19.40 0.17 19.71
C ARG A 85 -19.60 -1.26 20.20
N ARG A 86 -18.80 -2.22 19.72
CA ARG A 86 -18.82 -3.60 20.19
C ARG A 86 -18.28 -3.69 21.62
N ILE A 87 -17.08 -3.16 21.86
CA ILE A 87 -16.44 -3.18 23.19
C ILE A 87 -17.34 -2.52 24.22
N ILE A 88 -17.88 -1.34 23.94
CA ILE A 88 -18.78 -0.64 24.88
C ILE A 88 -20.02 -1.49 25.21
N ARG A 89 -20.60 -2.19 24.22
CA ARG A 89 -21.74 -3.09 24.46
C ARG A 89 -21.37 -4.30 25.31
N GLU A 90 -20.21 -4.90 25.07
CA GLU A 90 -19.68 -6.01 25.87
C GLU A 90 -19.45 -5.57 27.32
N GLU A 91 -18.79 -4.43 27.54
CA GLU A 91 -18.53 -3.89 28.88
C GLU A 91 -19.80 -3.53 29.63
N LEU A 92 -20.79 -2.92 28.95
CA LEU A 92 -22.10 -2.67 29.55
C LEU A 92 -22.80 -3.97 29.92
N THR A 93 -22.81 -4.97 29.04
CA THR A 93 -23.43 -6.27 29.32
C THR A 93 -22.77 -6.96 30.50
N ASN A 94 -21.44 -6.96 30.57
CA ASN A 94 -20.67 -7.47 31.70
C ASN A 94 -21.07 -6.74 33.00
N ALA A 95 -21.10 -5.40 32.97
CA ALA A 95 -21.48 -4.60 34.14
C ALA A 95 -22.91 -4.87 34.63
N TYR A 96 -23.86 -5.10 33.72
CA TYR A 96 -25.24 -5.45 34.07
C TYR A 96 -25.44 -6.93 34.44
N SER A 97 -24.50 -7.82 34.10
CA SER A 97 -24.56 -9.25 34.45
C SER A 97 -23.92 -9.60 35.79
N VAL A 98 -23.22 -8.65 36.43
CA VAL A 98 -22.55 -8.81 37.74
C VAL A 98 -23.41 -8.31 38.91
N THR A 99 -24.61 -7.79 38.65
CA THR A 99 -25.66 -7.46 39.63
C THR A 99 -26.80 -8.46 39.56
#